data_AF-U3ATI2-F1
#
_entry.id   AF-U3ATI2-F1
#
_cell.length_a   1.000
_cell.length_b   1.000
_cell.length_c   1.000
_cell.angle_alpha   90.00
_cell.angle_beta   90.00
_cell.angle_gamma   90.00
#
_symmetry.space_group_name_H-M   'P 1'
#
loop_
_entity.id
_entity.type
_entity.pdbx_description
1 polymer ?
#
loop_
_entity_poly.entity_id
_entity_poly.type
_entity_poly.pdbx_seq_one_letter_code
_entity_poly.pdbx_strand_id
1 'polypeptide(L)' 'MKDFETELEMIAQEAAQEKDVKLPSLEEQKEVVAKLKKLEAEGKLTPEVLEQHFGQFNQTNATPVH' A
#
# COMPACT_ATOMS: atom_id res chain seq x y z
N MET A 1 16.98 -28.54 6.66
CA MET A 1 17.82 -27.33 6.47
C MET A 1 17.81 -26.85 5.02
N LYS A 2 17.86 -27.75 4.02
CA LYS A 2 17.78 -27.39 2.59
C LYS A 2 16.44 -26.75 2.18
N ASP A 3 15.36 -27.10 2.87
CA ASP A 3 14.02 -26.58 2.57
C ASP A 3 13.87 -25.09 2.90
N PHE A 4 14.48 -24.64 4.00
CA PHE A 4 14.44 -23.23 4.42
C PHE A 4 15.22 -22.32 3.46
N GLU A 5 16.40 -22.75 3.01
CA GLU A 5 17.19 -21.98 2.03
C GLU A 5 16.45 -21.85 0.69
N THR A 6 15.77 -22.92 0.26
CA THR A 6 14.96 -22.92 -0.96
C THR A 6 13.77 -21.98 -0.84
N GLU A 7 13.09 -21.99 0.31
CA GLU A 7 11.94 -21.11 0.60
C GLU A 7 12.38 -19.64 0.66
N LEU A 8 13.54 -19.36 1.28
CA LEU A 8 14.11 -18.02 1.37
C LEU A 8 14.51 -17.48 -0.01
N GLU A 9 15.10 -18.33 -0.86
CA GLU A 9 15.50 -17.95 -2.23
C GLU A 9 14.28 -17.65 -3.12
N MET A 10 13.19 -18.40 -2.94
CA MET A 10 11.91 -18.15 -3.62
C MET A 10 11.30 -16.80 -3.21
N ILE A 11 11.26 -16.50 -1.90
CA ILE A 11 10.76 -15.20 -1.39
C ILE A 11 11.63 -14.05 -1.90
N ALA A 12 12.96 -14.22 -1.92
CA ALA A 12 13.87 -13.20 -2.42
C ALA A 12 13.68 -12.93 -3.92
N GLN A 13 13.40 -13.96 -4.72
CA GLN A 13 13.08 -13.80 -6.14
C GLN A 13 11.73 -13.12 -6.37
N GLU A 14 10.71 -13.42 -5.57
CA GLU A 14 9.42 -12.73 -5.63
C GLU A 14 9.57 -11.23 -5.29
N ALA A 15 10.26 -10.92 -4.19
CA ALA A 15 10.53 -9.54 -3.78
C ALA A 15 11.35 -8.76 -4.83
N ALA A 16 12.28 -9.42 -5.52
CA ALA A 16 13.09 -8.80 -6.58
C ALA A 16 12.28 -8.50 -7.86
N GLN A 17 11.12 -9.13 -8.05
CA GLN A 17 10.22 -8.87 -9.18
C GLN A 17 9.19 -7.79 -8.88
N GLU A 18 8.96 -7.46 -7.61
CA GLU A 18 8.10 -6.35 -7.22
C GLU A 18 8.72 -5.02 -7.66
N LYS A 19 7.90 -4.15 -8.24
CA LYS A 19 8.33 -2.79 -8.59
C LYS A 19 8.44 -1.98 -7.31
N ASP A 20 9.63 -1.46 -7.04
CA ASP A 20 9.84 -0.49 -5.97
C ASP A 20 8.94 0.73 -6.17
N VAL A 21 7.93 0.86 -5.31
CA VAL A 21 7.11 2.07 -5.24
C VAL A 21 7.77 3.01 -4.24
N LYS A 22 8.17 4.18 -4.72
CA LYS A 22 8.80 5.19 -3.87
C LYS A 22 7.82 5.62 -2.78
N LEU A 23 8.25 5.48 -1.52
CA LEU A 23 7.51 6.06 -0.40
C LEU A 23 7.47 7.59 -0.53
N PRO A 24 6.29 8.21 -0.36
CA PRO A 24 6.18 9.66 -0.33
C PRO A 24 6.97 10.25 0.85
N SER A 25 7.46 11.47 0.69
CA SER A 25 8.09 12.24 1.76
C SER A 25 7.09 12.58 2.89
N LEU A 26 7.60 12.98 4.06
CA LEU A 26 6.74 13.36 5.18
C LEU A 26 5.81 14.54 4.87
N GLU A 27 6.25 15.49 4.04
CA GLU A 27 5.40 16.62 3.65
C GLU A 27 4.27 16.17 2.70
N GLU A 28 4.58 15.33 1.70
CA GLU A 28 3.56 14.75 0.82
C GLU A 28 2.55 13.90 1.60
N GLN A 29 3.00 13.13 2.60
CA GLN A 29 2.11 12.37 3.49
C GLN A 29 1.17 13.28 4.29
N LYS A 30 1.68 14.40 4.84
CA LYS A 30 0.86 15.36 5.58
C LYS A 30 -0.21 16.02 4.70
N GLU A 31 0.12 16.34 3.45
CA GLU A 31 -0.82 16.91 2.49
C GLU A 31 -1.98 15.94 2.19
N VAL A 32 -1.66 14.67 1.97
CA VAL A 32 -2.67 13.61 1.78
C VAL A 32 -3.57 13.53 3.02
N VAL A 33 -3.00 13.45 4.23
CA VAL A 33 -3.78 13.38 5.47
C VAL A 33 -4.67 14.61 5.67
N ALA A 34 -4.17 15.81 5.39
CA ALA A 34 -4.96 17.03 5.51
C ALA A 34 -6.17 17.03 4.55
N LYS A 35 -5.98 16.57 3.31
CA LYS A 35 -7.06 16.42 2.32
C LYS A 35 -8.10 15.40 2.78
N LEU A 36 -7.68 14.24 3.29
CA LEU A 36 -8.59 13.21 3.77
C LEU A 36 -9.41 13.69 4.97
N LYS A 37 -8.78 14.36 5.95
CA LYS A 37 -9.48 14.97 7.10
C LYS A 37 -10.51 16.01 6.69
N LYS A 38 -10.21 16.82 5.68
CA LYS A 38 -11.17 17.78 5.14
C LYS A 38 -12.38 17.08 4.55
N LEU A 39 -12.16 16.03 3.75
CA LEU A 39 -13.25 15.24 3.17
C LEU A 39 -14.08 14.53 4.23
N GLU A 40 -13.45 14.03 5.29
CA GLU A 40 -14.13 13.42 6.44
C GLU A 40 -15.05 14.42 7.14
N ALA A 41 -14.54 15.62 7.45
CA ALA A 41 -15.33 16.70 8.06
C ALA A 41 -16.50 17.16 7.19
N GLU A 42 -16.36 17.08 5.86
CA GLU A 42 -17.41 17.39 4.89
C GLU A 42 -18.38 16.21 4.64
N GLY A 43 -18.13 15.03 5.22
CA GLY A 43 -18.92 13.81 4.97
C GLY A 43 -18.75 13.24 3.56
N LYS A 44 -17.64 13.59 2.88
CA LYS A 44 -17.33 13.21 1.49
C LYS A 44 -16.18 12.22 1.37
N LEU A 45 -15.63 11.74 2.49
CA LEU A 45 -14.61 10.70 2.48
C LEU A 45 -15.29 9.36 2.18
N THR A 46 -15.27 8.94 0.92
CA THR A 46 -15.85 7.66 0.48
C THR A 46 -14.77 6.61 0.16
N PRO A 47 -15.12 5.32 0.12
CA PRO A 47 -14.18 4.26 -0.29
C PRO A 47 -13.57 4.51 -1.67
N GLU A 48 -14.35 5.03 -2.62
CA GLU A 48 -13.87 5.35 -3.97
C GLU A 48 -12.78 6.44 -3.94
N VAL A 49 -12.89 7.41 -3.04
CA VAL A 49 -11.86 8.45 -2.86
C VAL A 49 -10.60 7.87 -2.23
N LEU A 50 -10.75 6.93 -1.29
CA LEU A 50 -9.61 6.21 -0.70
C LEU A 50 -8.92 5.32 -1.73
N GLU A 51 -9.66 4.64 -2.60
CA GLU A 51 -9.10 3.80 -3.67
C GLU A 51 -8.22 4.59 -4.64
N GLN A 52 -8.54 5.86 -4.92
CA GLN A 52 -7.67 6.70 -5.76
C GLN A 52 -6.27 6.92 -5.16
N HIS A 53 -6.15 6.84 -3.83
CA HIS A 53 -4.88 7.02 -3.12
C HIS A 53 -4.20 5.70 -2.77
N PHE A 54 -4.98 4.68 -2.42
CA PHE A 54 -4.47 3.42 -1.86
C PHE A 54 -4.73 2.18 -2.73
N GLY A 55 -5.60 2.26 -3.74
CA GLY A 55 -6.02 1.13 -4.55
C GLY A 55 -4.89 0.44 -5.30
N GLN A 56 -3.83 1.18 -5.66
CA GLN A 56 -2.62 0.62 -6.27
C GLN A 56 -1.84 -0.34 -5.34
N PHE A 57 -2.01 -0.21 -4.02
CA PHE A 57 -1.35 -1.06 -3.02
C PHE A 57 -2.20 -2.27 -2.61
N ASN A 58 -3.49 -2.27 -2.97
CA ASN A 58 -4.41 -3.39 -2.72
C ASN A 58 -4.28 -4.50 -3.78
N GLN A 59 -3.53 -4.29 -4.86
CA GLN A 59 -3.42 -5.24 -5.97
C GLN A 59 -2.58 -6.50 -5.63
N THR A 60 -1.72 -6.44 -4.62
CA THR A 60 -0.81 -7.53 -4.24
C THR A 60 -1.31 -8.36 -3.06
N ASN A 61 -2.27 -7.84 -2.28
CA ASN A 61 -2.79 -8.51 -1.09
C ASN A 61 -4.28 -8.80 -1.28
N ALA A 62 -4.59 -9.93 -1.93
CA ALA A 62 -5.92 -10.54 -1.93
C ALA A 62 -6.30 -11.11 -0.55
N THR A 63 -5.88 -10.46 0.54
CA THR A 63 -6.26 -10.79 1.90
C THR A 63 -7.13 -9.65 2.41
N PRO A 64 -8.42 -9.88 2.70
CA PRO A 64 -9.27 -8.85 3.25
C PRO A 64 -8.70 -8.40 4.60
N VAL A 65 -8.45 -7.09 4.74
CA VAL A 65 -8.20 -6.49 6.05
C VAL A 65 -9.59 -6.28 6.68
N HIS A 66 -10.02 -7.26 7.48
CA HIS A 66 -11.23 -7.21 8.30
C HIS A 66 -10.97 -6.54 9.65
#